data_AF-A0A971TT39-F1
#
_entry.id   AF-A0A971TT39-F1
#
_cell.length_a   1.000
_cell.length_b   1.000
_cell.length_c   1.000
_cell.angle_alpha   90.00
_cell.angle_beta   90.00
_cell.angle_gamma   90.00
#
_symmetry.space_group_name_H-M   'P 1'
#
loop_
_entity.id
_entity.type
_entity.pdbx_description
1 polymer ?
#
loop_
_entity_poly.entity_id
_entity_poly.type
_entity_poly.pdbx_seq_one_letter_code
_entity_poly.pdbx_strand_id
1 'polypeptide(L)'
;MPHATDAFWTYRETGKHTLATGEEYMSFVARQPLAEGMIHPEYGVTLSMYGWPDVVDRTNESKLTSAWAEFYGYKYPMDMLKAEDKLAPRPLSISSFIPPLTDVDLDLMRTSINDMLVAASWKMVFAKDEASFDALWKSAVSDAKNLGADQVQSWIFEQIKEAKVIAAAYEE
;
A
#
# COMPACT_ATOMS: atom_id res chain seq x y z
N MET A 1 -7.89 16.15 -28.44
CA MET A 1 -6.87 15.24 -27.90
C MET A 1 -5.87 16.09 -27.12
N PRO A 2 -5.75 15.96 -25.78
CA PRO A 2 -4.65 16.59 -25.09
C PRO A 2 -3.38 15.87 -25.56
N HIS A 3 -2.50 16.61 -26.23
CA HIS A 3 -1.23 16.07 -26.67
C HIS A 3 -0.30 16.02 -25.45
N ALA A 4 0.43 14.92 -25.31
CA ALA A 4 1.51 14.85 -24.35
C ALA A 4 2.53 15.96 -24.67
N THR A 5 2.91 16.72 -23.66
CA THR A 5 3.92 17.78 -23.78
C THR A 5 5.30 17.17 -23.99
N ASP A 6 6.24 17.93 -24.53
CA ASP A 6 7.62 17.46 -24.72
C ASP A 6 8.25 17.01 -23.39
N ALA A 7 7.89 17.67 -22.28
CA ALA A 7 8.31 17.29 -20.94
C ALA A 7 7.86 15.87 -20.54
N PHE A 8 6.67 15.43 -20.96
CA PHE A 8 6.20 14.06 -20.74
C PHE A 8 7.05 13.05 -21.53
N TRP A 9 7.39 13.35 -22.79
CA TRP A 9 8.20 12.47 -23.62
C TRP A 9 9.65 12.37 -23.12
N THR A 10 10.24 13.51 -22.70
CA THR A 10 11.55 13.53 -22.06
C THR A 10 11.56 12.73 -20.76
N TYR A 11 10.54 12.87 -19.90
CA TYR A 11 10.43 12.06 -18.67
C TYR A 11 10.28 10.57 -18.98
N ARG A 12 9.50 10.21 -20.01
CA ARG A 12 9.31 8.81 -20.41
C ARG A 12 10.60 8.16 -20.91
N GLU A 13 11.44 8.89 -21.61
CA GLU A 13 12.72 8.41 -22.16
C GLU A 13 13.83 8.37 -21.11
N THR A 14 13.90 9.38 -20.25
CA THR A 14 15.02 9.58 -19.32
C THR A 14 14.72 9.17 -17.88
N GLY A 15 13.45 9.09 -17.50
CA GLY A 15 12.99 8.90 -16.12
C GLY A 15 13.17 10.14 -15.23
N LYS A 16 13.55 11.29 -15.81
CA LYS A 16 13.88 12.53 -15.09
C LYS A 16 12.93 13.67 -15.41
N HIS A 17 12.54 14.44 -14.39
CA HIS A 17 11.76 15.66 -14.57
C HIS A 17 12.31 16.76 -13.65
N THR A 18 12.64 17.91 -14.22
CA THR A 18 13.05 19.09 -13.44
C THR A 18 11.81 19.85 -12.99
N LEU A 19 11.64 19.95 -11.67
CA LEU A 19 10.55 20.69 -11.05
C LEU A 19 10.72 22.19 -11.26
N ALA A 20 9.64 22.96 -11.09
CA ALA A 20 9.69 24.43 -11.14
C ALA A 20 10.66 25.05 -10.10
N THR A 21 10.99 24.29 -9.04
CA THR A 21 11.98 24.62 -8.02
C THR A 21 13.43 24.46 -8.47
N GLY A 22 13.66 23.83 -9.63
CA GLY A 22 14.97 23.49 -10.17
C GLY A 22 15.50 22.12 -9.73
N GLU A 23 14.77 21.39 -8.88
CA GLU A 23 15.15 20.06 -8.40
C GLU A 23 14.85 18.97 -9.45
N GLU A 24 15.74 17.98 -9.60
CA GLU A 24 15.51 16.82 -10.46
C GLU A 24 14.77 15.71 -9.70
N TYR A 25 13.57 15.37 -10.17
CA TYR A 25 12.82 14.20 -9.74
C TYR A 25 13.13 13.00 -10.67
N MET A 26 13.46 11.84 -10.08
CA MET A 26 13.58 10.57 -10.79
C MET A 26 12.72 9.48 -10.14
N SER A 27 11.88 8.80 -10.93
CA SER A 27 11.15 7.61 -10.46
C SER A 27 11.70 6.33 -11.10
N PHE A 28 12.08 5.37 -10.26
CA PHE A 28 12.63 4.08 -10.71
C PHE A 28 11.59 2.96 -10.88
N VAL A 29 10.37 3.13 -10.36
CA VAL A 29 9.43 2.00 -10.19
C VAL A 29 8.12 2.17 -10.98
N ALA A 30 7.78 3.39 -11.44
CA ALA A 30 6.63 3.62 -12.28
C ALA A 30 6.88 4.73 -13.31
N ARG A 31 7.09 4.36 -14.57
CA ARG A 31 7.12 5.30 -15.72
C ARG A 31 5.72 5.78 -16.12
N GLN A 32 4.79 5.85 -15.17
CA GLN A 32 3.45 6.37 -15.36
C GLN A 32 3.36 7.67 -14.56
N PRO A 33 3.52 8.85 -15.19
CA PRO A 33 3.38 10.13 -14.49
C PRO A 33 1.92 10.39 -14.04
N LEU A 34 0.98 9.53 -14.43
CA LEU A 34 -0.43 9.58 -14.07
C LEU A 34 -0.86 8.19 -13.58
N ALA A 35 -1.40 8.11 -12.36
CA ALA A 35 -1.93 6.87 -11.82
C ALA A 35 -3.28 6.52 -12.47
N GLU A 36 -3.55 5.22 -12.59
CA GLU A 36 -4.74 4.70 -13.27
C GLU A 36 -6.06 5.31 -12.76
N GLY A 37 -6.15 5.50 -11.44
CA GLY A 37 -7.32 6.05 -10.75
C GLY A 37 -7.40 7.57 -10.68
N MET A 38 -6.49 8.33 -11.30
CA MET A 38 -6.60 9.80 -11.29
C MET A 38 -7.84 10.26 -12.05
N ILE A 39 -8.62 11.15 -11.45
CA ILE A 39 -9.83 11.70 -12.04
C ILE A 39 -9.48 12.86 -12.98
N HIS A 40 -9.98 12.80 -14.22
CA HIS A 40 -9.85 13.88 -15.19
C HIS A 40 -10.68 15.08 -14.74
N PRO A 41 -10.09 16.29 -14.57
CA PRO A 41 -10.76 17.44 -13.95
C PRO A 41 -11.97 17.96 -14.76
N GLU A 42 -11.96 17.77 -16.08
CA GLU A 42 -13.07 18.18 -16.96
C GLU A 42 -14.21 17.16 -17.02
N TYR A 43 -13.89 15.86 -16.94
CA TYR A 43 -14.86 14.79 -17.26
C TYR A 43 -15.32 14.02 -16.03
N GLY A 44 -14.67 14.20 -14.88
CA GLY A 44 -15.06 13.55 -13.62
C GLY A 44 -14.91 12.03 -13.61
N VAL A 45 -14.21 11.44 -14.59
CA VAL A 45 -13.92 10.01 -14.70
C VAL A 45 -12.42 9.75 -14.66
N THR A 46 -12.02 8.51 -14.36
CA THR A 46 -10.61 8.11 -14.30
C THR A 46 -9.90 8.30 -15.65
N LEU A 47 -8.59 8.55 -15.62
CA LEU A 47 -7.77 8.58 -16.84
C LEU A 47 -7.69 7.21 -17.52
N SER A 48 -7.77 6.13 -16.74
CA SER A 48 -7.96 4.79 -17.29
C SER A 48 -9.39 4.57 -17.73
N MET A 49 -9.56 4.04 -18.93
CA MET A 49 -10.87 3.63 -19.43
C MET A 49 -11.51 2.54 -18.56
N TYR A 50 -10.73 1.77 -17.79
CA TYR A 50 -11.27 0.71 -16.94
C TYR A 50 -12.13 1.23 -15.78
N GLY A 51 -11.99 2.49 -15.39
CA GLY A 51 -12.85 3.12 -14.38
C GLY A 51 -14.01 3.93 -14.97
N TRP A 52 -14.21 3.91 -16.29
CA TRP A 52 -15.35 4.60 -16.91
C TRP A 52 -16.64 3.79 -16.68
N PRO A 53 -17.76 4.44 -16.31
CA PRO A 53 -18.99 3.72 -15.95
C PRO A 53 -19.50 2.76 -17.03
N ASP A 54 -19.46 3.16 -18.30
CA ASP A 54 -19.90 2.35 -19.45
C ASP A 54 -18.98 1.15 -19.69
N VAL A 55 -17.68 1.32 -19.49
CA VAL A 55 -16.70 0.23 -19.59
C VAL A 55 -16.87 -0.75 -18.43
N VAL A 56 -17.06 -0.25 -17.20
CA VAL A 56 -17.34 -1.08 -16.02
C VAL A 56 -18.63 -1.87 -16.21
N ASP A 57 -19.70 -1.23 -16.68
CA ASP A 57 -20.97 -1.88 -16.98
C ASP A 57 -20.75 -3.00 -18.01
N ARG A 58 -20.17 -2.68 -19.17
CA ARG A 58 -19.93 -3.65 -20.24
C ARG A 58 -19.04 -4.82 -19.80
N THR A 59 -17.99 -4.56 -19.01
CA THR A 59 -17.10 -5.62 -18.52
C THR A 59 -17.81 -6.54 -17.51
N ASN A 60 -18.85 -6.04 -16.84
CA ASN A 60 -19.66 -6.82 -15.90
C ASN A 60 -20.97 -7.33 -16.52
N GLU A 61 -21.18 -7.22 -17.83
CA GLU A 61 -22.33 -7.81 -18.52
C GLU A 61 -22.08 -9.31 -18.79
N SER A 62 -22.47 -10.16 -17.84
CA SER A 62 -22.38 -11.60 -17.99
C SER A 62 -23.51 -12.32 -17.26
N LYS A 63 -23.81 -13.57 -17.66
CA LYS A 63 -24.79 -14.40 -16.95
C LYS A 63 -24.40 -14.64 -15.48
N LEU A 64 -23.09 -14.73 -15.21
CA LEU A 64 -22.58 -14.97 -13.87
C LEU A 64 -22.81 -13.76 -12.96
N THR A 65 -22.49 -12.56 -13.45
CA THR A 65 -22.70 -11.31 -12.71
C THR A 65 -24.19 -11.03 -12.48
N SER A 66 -25.07 -11.32 -13.46
CA SER A 66 -26.52 -11.22 -13.26
C SER A 66 -27.05 -12.18 -12.19
N ALA A 67 -26.64 -13.46 -12.24
CA ALA A 67 -27.05 -14.45 -11.24
C ALA A 67 -26.53 -14.11 -9.84
N TRP A 68 -25.30 -13.60 -9.75
CA TRP A 68 -24.73 -13.10 -8.50
C TRP A 68 -25.55 -11.92 -7.96
N ALA A 69 -25.87 -10.94 -8.81
CA ALA A 69 -26.65 -9.77 -8.41
C ALA A 69 -28.07 -10.12 -7.95
N GLU A 70 -28.73 -11.08 -8.62
CA GLU A 70 -30.04 -11.59 -8.22
C GLU A 70 -29.98 -12.31 -6.86
N PHE A 71 -28.92 -13.08 -6.61
CA PHE A 71 -28.76 -13.82 -5.35
C PHE A 71 -28.47 -12.89 -4.15
N TYR A 72 -27.60 -11.90 -4.33
CA TYR A 72 -27.16 -11.02 -3.24
C TYR A 72 -27.95 -9.71 -3.13
N GLY A 73 -28.70 -9.32 -4.17
CA GLY A 73 -29.46 -8.05 -4.19
C GLY A 73 -28.61 -6.80 -4.40
N TYR A 74 -27.34 -6.95 -4.81
CA TYR A 74 -26.42 -5.84 -5.09
C TYR A 74 -25.96 -5.88 -6.55
N LYS A 75 -25.67 -4.71 -7.15
CA LYS A 75 -25.18 -4.64 -8.54
C LYS A 75 -23.76 -5.19 -8.65
N TYR A 76 -22.88 -4.83 -7.72
CA TYR A 76 -21.50 -5.34 -7.67
C TYR A 76 -21.10 -5.87 -6.30
N PRO A 77 -20.12 -6.81 -6.22
CA PRO A 77 -19.55 -7.27 -4.96
C PRO A 77 -19.04 -6.14 -4.06
N MET A 78 -18.45 -5.09 -4.66
CA MET A 78 -17.97 -3.93 -3.89
C MET A 78 -19.09 -3.14 -3.23
N ASP A 79 -20.30 -3.10 -3.82
CA ASP A 79 -21.44 -2.41 -3.23
C ASP A 79 -21.91 -3.14 -1.97
N MET A 80 -21.97 -4.47 -2.02
CA MET A 80 -22.26 -5.32 -0.87
C MET A 80 -21.22 -5.14 0.24
N LEU A 81 -19.92 -5.20 -0.10
CA LEU A 81 -18.86 -5.05 0.89
C LEU A 81 -18.87 -3.68 1.56
N LYS A 82 -19.21 -2.60 0.82
CA LYS A 82 -19.40 -1.26 1.39
C LYS A 82 -20.63 -1.20 2.30
N ALA A 83 -21.78 -1.70 1.82
CA ALA A 83 -23.04 -1.63 2.56
C ALA A 83 -23.01 -2.46 3.85
N GLU A 84 -22.24 -3.53 3.87
CA GLU A 84 -22.10 -4.43 5.03
C GLU A 84 -20.89 -4.10 5.91
N ASP A 85 -20.22 -2.96 5.69
CA ASP A 85 -19.03 -2.53 6.46
C ASP A 85 -17.92 -3.60 6.51
N LYS A 86 -17.71 -4.29 5.39
CA LYS A 86 -16.71 -5.36 5.23
C LYS A 86 -15.41 -4.86 4.60
N LEU A 87 -15.23 -3.56 4.47
CA LEU A 87 -14.04 -2.95 3.90
C LEU A 87 -13.24 -2.22 4.98
N ALA A 88 -11.98 -2.59 5.12
CA ALA A 88 -11.01 -1.83 5.89
C ALA A 88 -10.09 -1.07 4.92
N PRO A 89 -10.33 0.24 4.67
CA PRO A 89 -9.43 1.01 3.84
C PRO A 89 -8.05 1.07 4.48
N ARG A 90 -7.00 0.84 3.70
CA ARG A 90 -5.63 1.00 4.16
C ARG A 90 -5.31 2.51 4.20
N PRO A 91 -4.93 3.08 5.36
CA PRO A 91 -4.61 4.50 5.45
C PRO A 91 -3.49 4.90 4.49
N LEU A 92 -3.64 6.06 3.85
CA LEU A 92 -2.68 6.55 2.86
C LEU A 92 -1.31 6.82 3.49
N SER A 93 -1.33 7.22 4.77
CA SER A 93 -0.12 7.38 5.60
C SER A 93 0.77 6.14 5.56
N ILE A 94 0.19 4.94 5.65
CA ILE A 94 0.94 3.68 5.72
C ILE A 94 1.31 3.17 4.31
N SER A 95 0.51 3.47 3.29
CA SER A 95 0.77 2.98 1.94
C SER A 95 1.80 3.78 1.16
N SER A 96 1.96 5.08 1.48
CA SER A 96 2.63 6.01 0.56
C SER A 96 3.56 7.03 1.21
N PHE A 97 3.44 7.28 2.52
CA PHE A 97 4.16 8.38 3.17
C PHE A 97 5.14 7.96 4.27
N ILE A 98 5.30 6.65 4.53
CA ILE A 98 6.40 6.17 5.38
C ILE A 98 7.69 6.25 4.56
N PRO A 99 8.71 7.02 4.99
CA PRO A 99 9.97 7.10 4.28
C PRO A 99 10.77 5.79 4.39
N PRO A 100 11.68 5.53 3.45
CA PRO A 100 12.60 4.41 3.59
C PRO A 100 13.49 4.60 4.83
N LEU A 101 13.82 3.50 5.49
CA LEU A 101 14.79 3.52 6.58
C LEU A 101 16.18 3.77 6.00
N THR A 102 16.82 4.89 6.37
CA THR A 102 18.15 5.30 5.87
C THR A 102 19.26 5.10 6.89
N ASP A 103 18.92 4.89 8.17
CA ASP A 103 19.86 4.58 9.23
C ASP A 103 20.34 3.12 9.10
N VAL A 104 21.63 2.95 8.82
CA VAL A 104 22.26 1.64 8.58
C VAL A 104 22.24 0.78 9.85
N ASP A 105 22.49 1.36 11.02
CA ASP A 105 22.52 0.61 12.27
C ASP A 105 21.11 0.13 12.64
N LEU A 106 20.10 0.99 12.43
CA LEU A 106 18.71 0.62 12.66
C LEU A 106 18.21 -0.44 11.66
N ASP A 107 18.66 -0.39 10.40
CA ASP A 107 18.29 -1.40 9.40
C ASP A 107 18.98 -2.75 9.67
N LEU A 108 20.22 -2.75 10.15
CA LEU A 108 20.91 -3.95 10.62
C LEU A 108 20.21 -4.56 11.84
N MET A 109 19.79 -3.74 12.80
CA MET A 109 18.98 -4.19 13.95
C MET A 109 17.67 -4.82 13.47
N ARG A 110 16.92 -4.13 12.61
CA ARG A 110 15.66 -4.62 12.03
C ARG A 110 15.86 -5.95 11.30
N THR A 111 16.91 -6.08 10.50
CA THR A 111 17.20 -7.31 9.74
C THR A 111 17.54 -8.47 10.68
N SER A 112 18.36 -8.22 11.70
CA SER A 112 18.71 -9.24 12.70
C SER A 112 17.49 -9.73 13.48
N ILE A 113 16.58 -8.81 13.85
CA ILE A 113 15.31 -9.14 14.50
C ILE A 113 14.42 -9.97 13.57
N ASN A 114 14.32 -9.59 12.29
CA ASN A 114 13.54 -10.32 11.29
C ASN A 114 14.01 -11.77 11.16
N ASP A 115 15.30 -11.99 10.96
CA ASP A 115 15.86 -13.33 10.76
C ASP A 115 15.62 -14.23 11.97
N MET A 116 15.80 -13.68 13.17
CA MET A 116 15.51 -14.38 14.42
C MET A 116 14.02 -14.72 14.55
N LEU A 117 13.12 -13.76 14.31
CA LEU A 117 11.67 -13.97 14.42
C LEU A 117 11.14 -14.96 13.39
N VAL A 118 11.66 -14.94 12.16
CA VAL A 118 11.31 -15.94 11.13
C VAL A 118 11.75 -17.34 11.58
N ALA A 119 12.96 -17.49 12.11
CA ALA A 119 13.42 -18.78 12.61
C ALA A 119 12.59 -19.25 13.82
N ALA A 120 12.21 -18.34 14.72
CA ALA A 120 11.37 -18.65 15.87
C ALA A 120 9.95 -19.02 15.45
N SER A 121 9.35 -18.32 14.48
CA SER A 121 7.99 -18.58 14.03
C SER A 121 7.85 -19.95 13.37
N TRP A 122 8.87 -20.42 12.64
CA TRP A 122 8.91 -21.79 12.16
C TRP A 122 8.85 -22.81 13.28
N LYS A 123 9.60 -22.60 14.38
CA LYS A 123 9.53 -23.49 15.55
C LYS A 123 8.15 -23.45 16.21
N MET A 124 7.50 -22.29 16.25
CA MET A 124 6.17 -22.11 16.79
C MET A 124 5.10 -22.85 15.98
N VAL A 125 5.18 -22.83 14.64
CA VAL A 125 4.27 -23.56 13.75
C VAL A 125 4.30 -25.07 14.01
N PHE A 126 5.47 -25.61 14.39
CA PHE A 126 5.64 -27.03 14.73
C PHE A 126 5.57 -27.32 16.23
N ALA A 127 5.04 -26.39 17.03
CA ALA A 127 4.85 -26.63 18.46
C ALA A 127 3.84 -27.77 18.70
N LYS A 128 4.14 -28.64 19.66
CA LYS A 128 3.30 -29.81 20.00
C LYS A 128 1.97 -29.46 20.66
N ASP A 129 1.93 -28.31 21.34
CA ASP A 129 0.80 -27.81 22.13
C ASP A 129 0.94 -26.29 22.32
N GLU A 130 -0.14 -25.66 22.78
CA GLU A 130 -0.21 -24.23 23.04
C GLU A 130 0.81 -23.76 24.10
N ALA A 131 1.06 -24.58 25.13
CA ALA A 131 2.05 -24.25 26.15
C ALA A 131 3.47 -24.15 25.57
N SER A 132 3.82 -25.02 24.62
CA SER A 132 5.10 -24.99 23.91
C SER A 132 5.18 -23.80 22.96
N PHE A 133 4.07 -23.47 22.28
CA PHE A 133 3.96 -22.28 21.45
C PHE A 133 4.21 -21.00 22.28
N ASP A 134 3.52 -20.85 23.41
CA ASP A 134 3.64 -19.68 24.29
C ASP A 134 5.04 -19.50 24.85
N ALA A 135 5.70 -20.61 25.21
CA ALA A 135 7.09 -20.57 25.68
C ALA A 135 8.05 -20.07 24.59
N LEU A 136 7.91 -20.57 23.36
CA LEU A 136 8.68 -20.13 22.20
C LEU A 136 8.41 -18.65 21.88
N TRP A 137 7.15 -18.24 21.91
CA TRP A 137 6.76 -16.85 21.69
C TRP A 137 7.37 -15.90 22.73
N LYS A 138 7.26 -16.23 24.02
CA LYS A 138 7.85 -15.42 25.10
C LYS A 138 9.36 -15.27 24.94
N SER A 139 10.05 -16.34 24.57
CA SER A 139 11.49 -16.28 24.29
C SER A 139 11.77 -15.36 23.10
N ALA A 140 11.08 -15.55 21.98
CA ALA A 140 11.27 -14.75 20.77
C ALA A 140 11.03 -13.26 21.01
N VAL A 141 10.00 -12.90 21.78
CA VAL A 141 9.73 -11.50 22.16
C VAL A 141 10.86 -10.94 23.04
N SER A 142 11.34 -11.72 24.00
CA SER A 142 12.46 -11.31 24.86
C SER A 142 13.74 -11.10 24.04
N ASP A 143 14.04 -12.01 23.12
CA ASP A 143 15.21 -11.94 22.26
C ASP A 143 15.12 -10.75 21.30
N ALA A 144 13.94 -10.49 20.72
CA ALA A 144 13.70 -9.31 19.89
C ALA A 144 13.95 -8.00 20.65
N LYS A 145 13.48 -7.91 21.91
CA LYS A 145 13.73 -6.74 22.76
C LYS A 145 15.21 -6.54 23.05
N ASN A 146 15.93 -7.62 23.36
CA ASN A 146 17.38 -7.58 23.58
C ASN A 146 18.16 -7.13 22.33
N LEU A 147 17.63 -7.41 21.13
CA LEU A 147 18.17 -6.96 19.85
C LEU A 147 17.78 -5.52 19.48
N GLY A 148 17.00 -4.82 20.31
CA GLY A 148 16.61 -3.42 20.08
C GLY A 148 15.25 -3.23 19.39
N ALA A 149 14.35 -4.21 19.46
CA ALA A 149 13.01 -4.09 18.85
C ALA A 149 12.24 -2.83 19.28
N ASP A 150 12.40 -2.39 20.53
CA ASP A 150 11.75 -1.18 21.04
C ASP A 150 12.24 0.09 20.31
N GLN A 151 13.50 0.13 19.86
CA GLN A 151 14.05 1.26 19.10
C GLN A 151 13.49 1.29 17.67
N VAL A 152 13.49 0.14 16.99
CA VAL A 152 12.90 -0.01 15.65
C VAL A 152 11.41 0.35 15.69
N GLN A 153 10.69 -0.12 16.72
CA GLN A 153 9.28 0.17 16.92
C GLN A 153 9.01 1.66 17.19
N SER A 154 9.85 2.31 18.00
CA SER A 154 9.72 3.73 18.27
C SER A 154 9.92 4.57 17.00
N TRP A 155 10.91 4.22 16.19
CA TRP A 155 11.16 4.90 14.92
C TRP A 155 9.96 4.78 13.98
N ILE A 156 9.46 3.56 13.72
CA ILE A 156 8.33 3.38 12.79
C ILE A 156 7.06 4.08 13.29
N PHE A 157 6.83 4.13 14.60
CA PHE A 157 5.70 4.85 15.18
C PHE A 157 5.80 6.36 14.99
N GLU A 158 6.99 6.94 15.06
CA GLU A 158 7.17 8.34 14.75
C GLU A 158 6.94 8.61 13.26
N GLN A 159 7.50 7.77 12.38
CA GLN A 159 7.27 7.89 10.94
C GLN A 159 5.80 7.76 10.57
N ILE A 160 5.03 6.91 11.26
CA ILE A 160 3.57 6.81 11.07
C ILE A 160 2.87 8.11 11.48
N LYS A 161 3.29 8.79 12.54
CA LYS A 161 2.68 10.08 12.94
C LYS A 161 2.95 11.15 11.89
N GLU A 162 4.20 11.28 11.44
CA GLU A 162 4.59 12.23 10.40
C GLU A 162 3.85 11.93 9.09
N ALA A 163 3.81 10.66 8.69
CA ALA A 163 3.09 10.21 7.50
C ALA A 163 1.59 10.53 7.56
N LYS A 164 0.96 10.48 8.74
CA LYS A 164 -0.45 10.89 8.92
C LYS A 164 -0.67 12.38 8.69
N VAL A 165 0.27 13.23 9.12
CA VAL A 165 0.19 14.68 8.87
C VAL A 165 0.24 14.97 7.37
N ILE A 166 1.13 14.29 6.64
CA ILE A 166 1.25 14.44 5.19
C ILE A 166 -0.01 13.88 4.50
N ALA A 167 -0.46 12.70 4.90
CA ALA A 167 -1.63 12.04 4.32
C ALA A 167 -2.92 12.83 4.49
N ALA A 168 -3.10 13.57 5.58
CA ALA A 168 -4.30 14.36 5.84
C ALA A 168 -4.60 15.42 4.76
N ALA A 169 -3.60 15.84 3.96
CA ALA A 169 -3.83 16.72 2.82
C ALA A 169 -4.44 16.01 1.59
N TYR A 170 -4.51 14.68 1.61
CA TYR A 170 -4.89 13.82 0.49
C TYR A 170 -5.95 12.77 0.85
N GLU A 171 -6.22 12.56 2.14
CA GLU A 171 -7.34 11.72 2.60
C GLU A 171 -8.63 12.55 2.54
N GLU A 172 -9.57 12.15 1.67
CA GLU A 172 -10.93 12.71 1.56
C GLU A 172 -11.84 12.24 2.70
#